data_AF-A0A449B6Q1-F1
#
_entry.id   AF-A0A449B6Q1-F1
#
_cell.length_a   1.000
_cell.length_b   1.000
_cell.length_c   1.000
_cell.angle_alpha   90.00
_cell.angle_beta   90.00
_cell.angle_gamma   90.00
#
_symmetry.space_group_name_H-M   'P 1'
#
loop_
_entity.id
_entity.type
_entity.pdbx_description
1 polymer ?
#
loop_
_entity_poly.entity_id
_entity_poly.type
_entity_poly.pdbx_seq_one_letter_code
_entity_poly.pdbx_strand_id
1 'polypeptide(L)'
;MNKLQKLSSEELKLSFDFEITRFENREFDITIHKLLRDIKYSDRFFEWFMEDLIFLLAQNKYQLRWDVATVYFSGVKNLDLSDSDYKEFTKLLTTSVTNFDIVVKN
;
A
#
# COMPACT_ATOMS: atom_id res chain seq x y z
N MET A 1 9.86 17.40 13.19
CA MET A 1 9.80 16.13 12.43
C MET A 1 9.04 16.41 11.15
N ASN A 2 9.70 16.29 10.00
CA ASN A 2 8.97 16.28 8.73
C ASN A 2 8.16 14.99 8.70
N LYS A 3 6.85 15.10 8.89
CA LYS A 3 5.96 13.96 8.69
C LYS A 3 6.00 13.63 7.20
N LEU A 4 6.58 12.48 6.85
CA LEU A 4 6.52 11.92 5.49
C LEU A 4 5.05 11.76 5.06
N GLN A 5 4.18 11.48 6.02
CA GLN A 5 2.74 11.40 5.83
C GLN A 5 2.04 12.53 6.59
N LYS A 6 1.52 13.52 5.86
CA LYS A 6 0.74 14.63 6.41
C LYS A 6 -0.68 14.21 6.81
N LEU A 7 -1.30 13.33 6.03
CA LEU A 7 -2.66 12.81 6.24
C LEU A 7 -2.59 11.29 6.37
N SER A 8 -3.14 10.75 7.45
CA SER A 8 -3.20 9.31 7.70
C SER A 8 -4.29 8.61 6.89
N SER A 9 -4.20 7.28 6.77
CA SER A 9 -5.27 6.46 6.21
C SER A 9 -6.61 6.64 6.96
N GLU A 10 -6.56 6.76 8.29
CA GLU A 10 -7.76 6.99 9.11
C GLU A 10 -8.40 8.36 8.83
N GLU A 11 -7.58 9.41 8.72
CA GLU A 11 -8.06 10.77 8.38
C GLU A 11 -8.70 10.83 6.99
N LEU A 12 -8.16 10.07 6.05
CA LEU A 12 -8.66 9.94 4.69
C LEU A 12 -9.81 8.93 4.56
N LYS A 13 -10.21 8.28 5.66
CA LYS A 13 -11.25 7.24 5.70
C LYS A 13 -10.98 6.08 4.73
N LEU A 14 -9.72 5.67 4.57
CA LEU A 14 -9.34 4.54 3.73
C LEU A 14 -9.74 3.21 4.34
N SER A 15 -9.64 2.16 3.55
CA SER A 15 -9.89 0.78 3.96
C SER A 15 -8.65 0.11 4.55
N PHE A 16 -7.47 0.56 4.12
CA PHE A 16 -6.17 0.00 4.51
C PHE A 16 -5.38 1.03 5.31
N ASP A 17 -4.81 0.60 6.44
CA ASP A 17 -3.98 1.44 7.29
C ASP A 17 -2.53 1.46 6.81
N PHE A 18 -2.20 2.47 6.00
CA PHE A 18 -0.89 2.66 5.40
C PHE A 18 -0.12 3.73 6.16
N GLU A 19 1.15 3.45 6.41
CA GLU A 19 2.11 4.41 6.95
C GLU A 19 3.34 4.48 6.06
N ILE A 20 3.61 5.65 5.48
CA ILE A 20 4.87 5.95 4.80
C ILE A 20 5.97 6.15 5.84
N THR A 21 6.82 5.15 6.00
CA THR A 21 7.91 5.16 7.00
C THR A 21 9.21 5.71 6.43
N ARG A 22 9.38 5.67 5.09
CA ARG A 22 10.55 6.22 4.40
C ARG A 22 10.18 6.65 2.97
N PHE A 23 10.79 7.74 2.50
CA PHE A 23 10.79 8.14 1.10
C PHE A 23 12.12 8.82 0.75
N GLU A 24 12.74 8.42 -0.37
CA GLU A 24 13.99 7.66 -0.33
C GLU A 24 14.55 7.35 -1.72
N ASN A 25 15.25 8.24 -2.45
CA ASN A 25 15.80 7.90 -3.78
C ASN A 25 14.77 7.29 -4.75
N ARG A 26 13.54 7.82 -4.75
CA ARG A 26 12.37 7.29 -5.49
C ARG A 26 11.86 5.93 -4.99
N GLU A 27 12.26 5.52 -3.81
CA GLU A 27 11.75 4.34 -3.11
C GLU A 27 10.84 4.75 -1.96
N PHE A 28 9.73 4.02 -1.81
CA PHE A 28 8.84 4.12 -0.67
C PHE A 28 8.99 2.90 0.22
N ASP A 29 9.14 3.10 1.53
CA ASP A 29 8.82 2.07 2.52
C ASP A 29 7.45 2.39 3.10
N ILE A 30 6.50 1.48 2.92
CA ILE A 30 5.12 1.60 3.41
C ILE A 30 4.81 0.41 4.31
N THR A 31 4.40 0.70 5.54
CA THR A 31 3.92 -0.31 6.48
C THR A 31 2.41 -0.39 6.43
N ILE A 32 1.89 -1.62 6.36
CA ILE A 32 0.47 -1.91 6.46
C ILE A 32 0.18 -2.41 7.88
N HIS A 33 -0.57 -1.64 8.65
CA HIS A 33 -0.83 -1.97 10.05
C HIS A 33 -2.01 -2.92 10.22
N LYS A 34 -3.10 -2.69 9.48
CA LYS A 34 -4.37 -3.44 9.57
C LYS A 34 -5.35 -3.01 8.49
N LEU A 35 -6.47 -3.71 8.41
CA LEU A 35 -7.70 -3.22 7.78
C LEU A 35 -8.42 -2.23 8.71
N LEU A 36 -8.85 -1.10 8.16
CA LEU A 36 -9.68 -0.09 8.84
C LEU A 36 -11.18 -0.34 8.64
N ARG A 37 -11.53 -1.25 7.71
CA ARG A 37 -12.90 -1.62 7.39
C ARG A 37 -13.02 -3.14 7.32
N ASP A 38 -14.20 -3.66 7.65
CA ASP A 38 -14.51 -5.08 7.50
C ASP A 38 -14.73 -5.41 6.01
N ILE A 39 -13.62 -5.70 5.32
CA ILE A 39 -13.59 -6.04 3.90
C ILE A 39 -13.07 -7.45 3.76
N LYS A 40 -13.85 -8.30 3.08
CA LYS A 40 -13.44 -9.66 2.76
C LYS A 40 -12.61 -9.69 1.48
N TYR A 41 -11.66 -10.62 1.42
CA TYR A 41 -10.91 -10.89 0.19
C TYR A 41 -11.87 -11.28 -0.94
N SER A 42 -11.67 -10.67 -2.11
CA SER A 42 -12.43 -10.88 -3.33
C SER A 42 -11.62 -10.38 -4.52
N ASP A 43 -12.09 -10.62 -5.74
CA ASP A 43 -11.44 -10.16 -6.97
C ASP A 43 -11.18 -8.64 -6.98
N ARG A 44 -12.00 -7.85 -6.27
CA ARG A 44 -11.85 -6.39 -6.16
C ARG A 44 -10.93 -5.92 -5.04
N PHE A 45 -10.46 -6.82 -4.18
CA PHE A 45 -9.62 -6.46 -3.04
C PHE A 45 -8.33 -5.77 -3.49
N PHE A 46 -7.71 -6.27 -4.56
CA PHE A 46 -6.54 -5.66 -5.16
C PHE A 46 -6.82 -4.27 -5.75
N GLU A 47 -7.97 -4.10 -6.43
CA GLU A 47 -8.38 -2.80 -6.97
C GLU A 47 -8.53 -1.77 -5.85
N TRP A 48 -9.25 -2.11 -4.78
CA TRP A 48 -9.43 -1.23 -3.62
C TRP A 48 -8.10 -0.91 -2.93
N PHE A 49 -7.20 -1.90 -2.81
CA PHE A 49 -5.88 -1.68 -2.21
C PHE A 49 -5.08 -0.64 -3.02
N MET A 50 -5.05 -0.78 -4.34
CA MET A 50 -4.33 0.14 -5.21
C MET A 50 -4.97 1.51 -5.26
N GLU A 51 -6.31 1.59 -5.29
CA GLU A 51 -7.04 2.86 -5.23
C GLU A 51 -6.73 3.62 -3.94
N ASP A 52 -6.80 2.96 -2.79
CA ASP A 52 -6.51 3.58 -1.49
C ASP A 52 -5.04 4.02 -1.39
N LEU A 53 -4.10 3.21 -1.89
CA LEU A 53 -2.67 3.56 -1.94
C LEU A 53 -2.42 4.81 -2.80
N ILE A 54 -2.94 4.82 -4.03
CA ILE A 54 -2.78 5.93 -4.96
C ILE A 54 -3.40 7.20 -4.38
N PHE A 55 -4.58 7.07 -3.76
CA PHE A 55 -5.25 8.17 -3.13
C PHE A 55 -4.46 8.73 -1.94
N LEU A 56 -3.95 7.87 -1.05
CA LEU A 56 -3.06 8.27 0.06
C LEU A 56 -1.86 9.07 -0.45
N LEU A 57 -1.14 8.54 -1.44
CA LEU A 57 0.05 9.16 -2.00
C LEU A 57 -0.27 10.52 -2.63
N ALA A 58 -1.38 10.61 -3.38
CA ALA A 58 -1.83 11.87 -3.99
C ALA A 58 -2.22 12.92 -2.94
N GLN A 59 -2.94 12.54 -1.88
CA GLN A 59 -3.32 13.46 -0.80
C GLN A 59 -2.10 13.94 0.01
N ASN A 60 -1.07 13.10 0.11
CA ASN A 60 0.23 13.43 0.71
C ASN A 60 1.20 14.12 -0.26
N LYS A 61 0.75 14.53 -1.46
CA LYS A 61 1.48 15.33 -2.47
C LYS A 61 2.65 14.61 -3.15
N TYR A 62 2.62 13.28 -3.21
CA TYR A 62 3.57 12.48 -3.98
C TYR A 62 3.10 12.27 -5.42
N GLN A 63 4.02 12.32 -6.40
CA GLN A 63 3.71 12.13 -7.82
C GLN A 63 4.22 10.78 -8.34
N LEU A 64 3.32 9.79 -8.44
CA LEU A 64 3.63 8.40 -8.82
C LEU A 64 4.50 8.25 -10.08
N ARG A 65 4.22 9.01 -11.15
CA ARG A 65 4.89 8.84 -12.45
C ARG A 65 6.38 9.23 -12.43
N TRP A 66 6.79 10.13 -11.54
CA TRP A 66 8.15 10.67 -11.50
C TRP A 66 8.89 10.25 -10.25
N ASP A 67 8.17 10.18 -9.13
CA ASP A 67 8.75 10.04 -7.80
C ASP A 67 8.93 8.59 -7.36
N VAL A 68 8.37 7.61 -8.09
CA VAL A 68 8.36 6.20 -7.65
C VAL A 68 9.06 5.32 -8.66
N ALA A 69 10.10 4.63 -8.19
CA ALA A 69 10.71 3.49 -8.86
C ALA A 69 10.28 2.19 -8.18
N THR A 70 10.29 2.15 -6.84
CA THR A 70 9.98 0.94 -6.07
C THR A 70 9.16 1.28 -4.84
N VAL A 71 8.16 0.44 -4.54
CA VAL A 71 7.39 0.48 -3.31
C VAL A 71 7.61 -0.81 -2.54
N TYR A 72 8.17 -0.69 -1.35
CA TYR A 72 8.36 -1.78 -0.42
C TYR A 72 7.20 -1.81 0.58
N PHE A 73 6.46 -2.91 0.60
CA PHE A 73 5.41 -3.13 1.60
C PHE A 73 5.89 -4.04 2.72
N SER A 74 5.75 -3.60 3.96
CA SER A 74 5.82 -4.46 5.15
C SER A 74 4.42 -4.63 5.74
N GLY A 75 4.21 -5.69 6.51
CA GLY A 75 2.96 -5.89 7.25
C GLY A 75 1.76 -6.34 6.40
N VAL A 76 1.97 -6.81 5.16
CA VAL A 76 0.88 -7.37 4.33
C VAL A 76 0.12 -8.50 5.05
N LYS A 77 0.81 -9.25 5.93
CA LYS A 77 0.19 -10.29 6.77
C LYS A 77 -0.87 -9.76 7.74
N ASN A 78 -0.83 -8.47 8.07
CA ASN A 78 -1.78 -7.84 8.98
C ASN A 78 -3.16 -7.59 8.34
N LEU A 79 -3.33 -7.92 7.05
CA LEU A 79 -4.61 -7.86 6.35
C LEU A 79 -5.54 -9.05 6.67
N ASP A 80 -5.11 -9.95 7.57
CA ASP A 80 -5.88 -11.12 8.03
C ASP A 80 -6.42 -11.99 6.87
N LEU A 81 -5.61 -12.11 5.83
CA LEU A 81 -5.90 -12.96 4.67
C LEU A 81 -5.59 -14.42 5.02
N SER A 82 -6.37 -15.36 4.47
CA SER A 82 -6.02 -16.77 4.53
C SER A 82 -4.68 -17.03 3.83
N ASP A 83 -4.00 -18.13 4.15
CA ASP A 83 -2.70 -18.45 3.54
C ASP A 83 -2.74 -18.56 2.01
N SER A 84 -3.88 -19.01 1.44
CA SER A 84 -4.08 -19.04 -0.01
C SER A 84 -4.25 -17.63 -0.58
N ASP A 85 -5.10 -16.82 0.05
CA ASP A 85 -5.41 -15.47 -0.41
C ASP A 85 -4.20 -14.55 -0.27
N TYR A 86 -3.41 -14.71 0.78
CA TYR A 86 -2.15 -13.99 0.97
C TYR A 86 -1.17 -14.26 -0.17
N LYS A 87 -0.99 -15.54 -0.56
CA LYS A 87 -0.10 -15.91 -1.68
C LYS A 87 -0.61 -15.39 -3.01
N GLU A 88 -1.91 -15.45 -3.24
CA GLU A 88 -2.50 -14.92 -4.46
C GLU A 88 -2.37 -13.40 -4.52
N PHE A 89 -2.71 -12.70 -3.44
CA PHE A 89 -2.63 -11.25 -3.35
C PHE A 89 -1.20 -10.73 -3.51
N THR A 90 -0.22 -11.34 -2.83
CA THR A 90 1.20 -10.95 -2.98
C THR A 90 1.73 -11.20 -4.38
N LYS A 91 1.28 -12.28 -5.03
CA LYS A 91 1.59 -12.52 -6.45
C LYS A 91 0.99 -11.43 -7.32
N LEU A 92 -0.31 -11.12 -7.16
CA LEU A 92 -0.99 -10.07 -7.92
C LEU A 92 -0.32 -8.71 -7.72
N LEU A 93 0.04 -8.35 -6.48
CA LEU A 93 0.76 -7.11 -6.18
C LEU A 93 2.08 -6.99 -6.94
N THR A 94 2.87 -8.06 -6.97
CA THR A 94 4.21 -8.03 -7.58
C THR A 94 4.19 -8.18 -9.10
N THR A 95 3.11 -8.71 -9.69
CA THR A 95 3.04 -8.94 -11.15
C THR A 95 2.15 -7.97 -11.92
N SER A 96 1.12 -7.40 -11.28
CA SER A 96 0.08 -6.63 -11.98
C SER A 96 0.41 -5.14 -12.13
N VAL A 97 1.34 -4.61 -11.31
CA VAL A 97 1.74 -3.21 -11.36
C VAL A 97 2.95 -3.05 -12.27
N THR A 98 2.80 -2.25 -13.34
CA THR A 98 3.83 -2.08 -14.39
C THR A 98 4.52 -0.72 -14.36
N ASN A 99 3.98 0.24 -13.61
CA ASN A 99 4.50 1.61 -13.57
C ASN A 99 5.68 1.77 -12.59
N PHE A 100 5.78 0.89 -11.59
CA PHE A 100 6.83 0.85 -10.59
C PHE A 100 6.92 -0.56 -10.01
N ASP A 101 8.06 -0.91 -9.44
CA ASP A 101 8.26 -2.21 -8.82
C ASP A 101 7.58 -2.26 -7.44
N ILE A 102 6.95 -3.39 -7.13
CA ILE A 102 6.44 -3.66 -5.78
C ILE A 102 7.22 -4.82 -5.19
N VAL A 103 7.70 -4.65 -3.96
CA VAL A 103 8.42 -5.68 -3.21
C VAL A 103 7.78 -5.86 -1.84
N VAL A 104 7.38 -7.08 -1.50
CA VAL A 104 6.83 -7.40 -0.18
C VAL A 104 7.97 -7.82 0.75
N LYS A 105 8.22 -7.05 1.80
CA LYS A 105 9.17 -7.34 2.89
C LYS A 105 8.48 -8.21 3.94
N ASN A 106 9.16 -9.29 4.33
CA ASN A 106 8.72 -10.23 5.36
C ASN A 106 8.93 -9.69 6.77
#